data_AF-M9RH97-F1
#
_entry.id   AF-M9RH97-F1
#
_cell.length_a   1.000
_cell.length_b   1.000
_cell.length_c   1.000
_cell.angle_alpha   90.00
_cell.angle_beta   90.00
_cell.angle_gamma   90.00
#
_symmetry.space_group_name_H-M   'P 1'
#
loop_
_entity.id
_entity.type
_entity.pdbx_description
1 polymer ?
#
loop_
_entity_poly.entity_id
_entity_poly.type
_entity_poly.pdbx_seq_one_letter_code
_entity_poly.pdbx_strand_id
1 'polypeptide(L)'
;MLWAMTLVDHAAAPARLDTVLLMLLLHDIVEIDAGDNPIHGDFDVAAVEAQEQAAATRLFGMLPDFQETEFRAIWETFEAAATPDANFAKAVVRAQPLICNLQSGGGSWQDYNVTRTQIDTRVGVKAKRGAPAPWTALAPQIDAWFGANT
;
A
#
# COMPACT_ATOMS: atom_id res chain seq x y z
N MET A 1 -9.62 -4.90 -1.55
CA MET A 1 -9.93 -6.31 -1.22
C MET A 1 -10.01 -7.21 -2.44
N LEU A 2 -10.85 -6.90 -3.44
CA LEU A 2 -11.00 -7.71 -4.67
C LEU A 2 -9.66 -8.12 -5.30
N TRP A 3 -8.74 -7.16 -5.45
CA TRP A 3 -7.40 -7.39 -5.99
C TRP A 3 -6.61 -8.48 -5.26
N ALA A 4 -6.69 -8.54 -3.92
CA ALA A 4 -6.01 -9.57 -3.16
C ALA A 4 -6.60 -10.95 -3.43
N MET A 5 -7.94 -11.07 -3.52
CA MET A 5 -8.61 -12.32 -3.87
C MET A 5 -8.25 -12.80 -5.28
N THR A 6 -8.11 -11.87 -6.22
CA THR A 6 -7.81 -12.20 -7.62
C THR A 6 -6.32 -12.50 -7.85
N LEU A 7 -5.42 -11.89 -7.07
CA LEU A 7 -3.97 -11.93 -7.33
C LEU A 7 -3.17 -12.76 -6.32
N VAL A 8 -3.81 -13.47 -5.39
CA VAL A 8 -3.10 -14.21 -4.32
C VAL A 8 -2.12 -15.24 -4.87
N ASP A 9 -2.44 -15.88 -6.00
CA ASP A 9 -1.55 -16.84 -6.68
C ASP A 9 -0.28 -16.20 -7.26
N HIS A 10 -0.21 -14.86 -7.28
CA HIS A 10 0.96 -14.09 -7.69
C HIS A 10 1.78 -13.55 -6.50
N ALA A 11 1.45 -13.92 -5.27
CA ALA A 11 2.26 -13.60 -4.11
C ALA A 11 3.67 -14.20 -4.23
N ALA A 12 4.68 -13.45 -3.81
CA ALA A 12 6.09 -13.87 -3.88
C ALA A 12 6.39 -15.08 -2.97
N ALA A 13 5.58 -15.27 -1.93
CA ALA A 13 5.64 -16.38 -0.99
C ALA A 13 4.20 -16.76 -0.61
N PRO A 14 3.95 -17.98 -0.08
CA PRO A 14 2.62 -18.38 0.36
C PRO A 14 2.03 -17.35 1.33
N ALA A 15 0.92 -16.75 0.91
CA ALA A 15 0.20 -15.73 1.68
C ALA A 15 -1.18 -16.27 2.06
N ARG A 16 -1.58 -16.02 3.30
CA ARG A 16 -2.90 -16.38 3.81
C ARG A 16 -3.92 -15.32 3.43
N LEU A 17 -4.82 -15.67 2.52
CA LEU A 17 -5.78 -14.72 1.95
C LEU A 17 -6.69 -14.10 3.02
N ASP A 18 -7.11 -14.87 4.01
CA ASP A 18 -7.91 -14.38 5.14
C ASP A 18 -7.17 -13.31 5.96
N THR A 19 -5.90 -13.56 6.30
CA THR A 19 -5.04 -12.59 6.99
C THR A 19 -4.85 -11.32 6.14
N VAL A 20 -4.55 -11.48 4.85
CA VAL A 20 -4.34 -10.36 3.92
C VAL A 20 -5.60 -9.50 3.79
N LEU A 21 -6.77 -10.12 3.68
CA LEU A 21 -8.03 -9.38 3.58
C LEU A 21 -8.32 -8.59 4.85
N LEU A 22 -8.14 -9.19 6.03
CA LEU A 22 -8.32 -8.49 7.30
C LEU A 22 -7.33 -7.33 7.42
N MET A 23 -6.06 -7.56 7.09
CA MET A 23 -5.02 -6.54 7.08
C MET A 23 -5.38 -5.34 6.19
N LEU A 24 -5.80 -5.61 4.96
CA LEU A 24 -6.19 -4.58 4.01
C LEU A 24 -7.51 -3.86 4.42
N LEU A 25 -8.40 -4.50 5.16
CA LEU A 25 -9.58 -3.81 5.72
C LEU A 25 -9.21 -2.85 6.86
N LEU A 26 -8.14 -3.15 7.60
CA LEU A 26 -7.72 -2.38 8.78
C LEU A 26 -6.68 -1.29 8.47
N HIS A 27 -5.91 -1.41 7.38
CA HIS A 27 -4.68 -0.62 7.20
C HIS A 27 -4.85 0.90 7.28
N ASP A 28 -5.90 1.43 6.65
CA ASP A 28 -6.16 2.87 6.57
C ASP A 28 -7.14 3.37 7.65
N ILE A 29 -7.53 2.54 8.64
CA ILE A 29 -8.44 3.00 9.71
C ILE A 29 -7.85 4.21 10.44
N VAL A 30 -6.52 4.24 10.61
CA VAL A 30 -5.79 5.34 11.26
C VAL A 30 -5.94 6.67 10.53
N GLU A 31 -6.24 6.67 9.24
CA GLU A 31 -6.44 7.88 8.44
C GLU A 31 -7.71 8.65 8.82
N ILE A 32 -8.63 8.04 9.60
CA ILE A 32 -9.78 8.76 10.19
C ILE A 32 -9.31 9.96 11.01
N ASP A 33 -8.19 9.83 11.73
CA ASP A 33 -7.61 10.91 12.54
C ASP A 33 -6.37 11.53 11.90
N ALA A 34 -5.50 10.70 11.31
CA ALA A 34 -4.23 11.15 10.75
C ALA A 34 -4.39 11.83 9.37
N GLY A 35 -5.49 11.57 8.67
CA GLY A 35 -5.68 11.94 7.27
C GLY A 35 -4.88 11.05 6.31
N ASP A 36 -5.26 11.07 5.03
CA ASP A 36 -4.48 10.43 3.95
C ASP A 36 -3.26 11.31 3.61
N ASN A 37 -2.09 10.69 3.54
CA ASN A 37 -0.83 11.32 3.15
C ASN A 37 -0.38 10.73 1.79
N PRO A 38 -0.65 11.43 0.67
CA PRO A 38 -0.42 10.88 -0.66
C PRO A 38 1.04 10.47 -0.86
N ILE A 39 1.34 9.26 -1.35
CA ILE A 39 2.72 8.74 -1.49
C ILE A 39 3.71 9.66 -2.25
N HIS A 40 3.19 10.56 -3.10
CA HIS A 40 3.96 11.51 -3.89
C HIS A 40 3.95 12.94 -3.33
N GLY A 41 3.21 13.20 -2.26
CA GLY A 41 3.19 14.47 -1.55
C GLY A 41 4.48 14.77 -0.79
N ASP A 42 4.50 15.97 -0.21
CA ASP A 42 5.57 16.47 0.66
C ASP A 42 5.04 16.58 2.10
N PHE A 43 5.62 15.79 3.00
CA PHE A 43 5.23 15.74 4.41
C PHE A 43 6.40 15.20 5.25
N ASP A 44 6.37 15.54 6.54
CA ASP A 44 7.30 14.98 7.52
C ASP A 44 6.86 13.56 7.89
N VAL A 45 7.61 12.57 7.42
CA VAL A 45 7.35 11.14 7.64
C VAL A 45 7.26 10.80 9.12
N ALA A 46 8.11 11.40 9.97
CA ALA A 46 8.11 11.09 11.39
C ALA A 46 6.88 11.69 12.09
N ALA A 47 6.44 12.87 11.66
CA ALA A 47 5.22 13.48 12.17
C ALA A 47 3.98 12.68 11.76
N VAL A 48 3.91 12.21 10.51
CA VAL A 48 2.83 11.34 10.01
C VAL A 48 2.80 10.02 10.80
N GLU A 49 3.94 9.35 10.97
CA GLU A 49 4.00 8.12 11.75
C GLU A 49 3.53 8.34 13.20
N ALA A 50 3.92 9.45 13.83
CA ALA A 50 3.45 9.78 15.18
C ALA A 50 1.92 10.01 15.24
N GLN A 51 1.34 10.65 14.22
CA GLN A 51 -0.10 10.85 14.10
C GLN A 51 -0.83 9.52 13.89
N GLU A 52 -0.35 8.66 13.00
CA GLU A 52 -0.90 7.33 12.74
C GLU A 52 -0.84 6.44 13.99
N GLN A 53 0.26 6.47 14.75
CA GLN A 53 0.37 5.73 16.01
C GLN A 53 -0.61 6.23 17.09
N ALA A 54 -0.82 7.55 17.17
CA ALA A 54 -1.80 8.14 18.08
C ALA A 54 -3.24 7.75 17.67
N ALA A 55 -3.53 7.79 16.36
CA ALA A 55 -4.79 7.36 15.78
C ALA A 55 -5.06 5.88 16.05
N ALA A 56 -4.07 5.02 15.80
CA ALA A 56 -4.15 3.59 16.08
C ALA A 56 -4.48 3.32 17.56
N THR A 57 -3.83 4.03 18.48
CA THR A 57 -4.07 3.87 19.92
C THR A 57 -5.49 4.25 20.29
N ARG A 58 -5.99 5.37 19.76
CA ARG A 58 -7.35 5.81 20.05
C ARG A 58 -8.40 4.90 19.41
N LEU A 59 -8.26 4.59 18.13
CA LEU A 59 -9.28 3.92 17.31
C LEU A 59 -9.37 2.43 17.63
N PHE A 60 -8.25 1.71 17.70
CA PHE A 60 -8.26 0.30 18.09
C PHE A 60 -8.65 0.14 19.57
N GLY A 61 -8.26 1.09 20.44
CA GLY A 61 -8.65 1.12 21.85
C GLY A 61 -10.14 1.40 22.12
N MET A 62 -10.95 1.65 21.09
CA MET A 62 -12.42 1.68 21.23
C MET A 62 -13.05 0.29 21.16
N LEU A 63 -12.29 -0.71 20.71
CA LEU A 63 -12.77 -2.08 20.57
C LEU A 63 -12.66 -2.82 21.91
N PRO A 64 -13.39 -3.93 22.10
CA PRO A 64 -13.14 -4.87 23.19
C PRO A 64 -11.66 -5.34 23.20
N ASP A 65 -11.09 -5.54 24.40
CA ASP A 65 -9.66 -5.81 24.63
C ASP A 65 -9.04 -6.85 23.67
N PHE A 66 -9.77 -7.94 23.38
CA PHE A 66 -9.31 -8.98 22.46
C PHE A 66 -9.17 -8.47 21.02
N GLN A 67 -10.16 -7.70 20.54
CA GLN A 67 -10.16 -7.14 19.20
C GLN A 67 -9.16 -5.99 19.07
N GLU A 68 -9.02 -5.14 20.09
CA GLU A 68 -7.96 -4.13 20.14
C GLU A 68 -6.61 -4.78 19.91
N THR A 69 -6.27 -5.77 20.73
CA THR A 69 -4.96 -6.44 20.69
C THR A 69 -4.71 -7.09 19.33
N GLU A 70 -5.68 -7.84 18.81
CA GLU A 70 -5.54 -8.55 17.54
C GLU A 70 -5.43 -7.57 16.35
N PHE A 71 -6.33 -6.60 16.25
CA PHE A 71 -6.37 -5.69 15.10
C PHE A 71 -5.21 -4.71 15.11
N ARG A 72 -4.79 -4.24 16.29
CA ARG A 72 -3.58 -3.42 16.43
C ARG A 72 -2.35 -4.18 15.95
N ALA A 73 -2.18 -5.43 16.37
CA ALA A 73 -1.04 -6.25 15.95
C ALA A 73 -1.04 -6.52 14.43
N ILE A 74 -2.22 -6.72 13.82
CA ILE A 74 -2.34 -6.88 12.36
C ILE A 74 -1.94 -5.59 11.64
N TRP A 75 -2.42 -4.44 12.10
CA TRP A 75 -2.07 -3.13 11.54
C TRP A 75 -0.57 -2.85 11.66
N GLU A 76 0.05 -3.10 12.82
CA GLU A 76 1.50 -2.95 13.00
C GLU A 76 2.31 -3.89 12.10
N THR A 77 1.84 -5.13 11.94
CA THR A 77 2.46 -6.11 11.05
C THR A 77 2.40 -5.68 9.60
N PHE A 78 1.28 -5.07 9.17
CA PHE A 78 1.16 -4.45 7.86
C PHE A 78 2.21 -3.37 7.72
N GLU A 79 2.24 -2.38 8.62
CA GLU A 79 3.14 -1.24 8.54
C GLU A 79 4.62 -1.64 8.45
N ALA A 80 5.04 -2.57 9.31
CA ALA A 80 6.40 -3.10 9.31
C ALA A 80 6.76 -3.92 8.06
N ALA A 81 5.78 -4.37 7.26
CA ALA A 81 5.97 -5.28 6.12
C ALA A 81 6.78 -6.54 6.51
N ALA A 82 6.51 -7.06 7.71
CA ALA A 82 7.36 -8.06 8.37
C ALA A 82 7.07 -9.51 7.94
N THR A 83 5.89 -9.79 7.40
CA THR A 83 5.44 -11.14 7.04
C THR A 83 5.19 -11.28 5.53
N PRO A 84 5.15 -12.52 4.97
CA PRO A 84 4.71 -12.74 3.60
C PRO A 84 3.35 -12.10 3.30
N ASP A 85 2.39 -12.24 4.21
CA ASP A 85 1.06 -11.64 4.13
C ASP A 85 1.13 -10.12 4.01
N ALA A 86 1.89 -9.45 4.88
CA ALA A 86 2.07 -8.00 4.84
C ALA A 86 2.78 -7.50 3.58
N ASN A 87 3.78 -8.25 3.12
CA ASN A 87 4.47 -7.91 1.88
C ASN A 87 3.53 -8.01 0.67
N PHE A 88 2.74 -9.08 0.58
CA PHE A 88 1.73 -9.23 -0.47
C PHE A 88 0.65 -8.14 -0.38
N ALA A 89 0.12 -7.88 0.82
CA ALA A 89 -0.86 -6.81 1.06
C ALA A 89 -0.34 -5.44 0.60
N LYS A 90 0.87 -5.03 1.02
CA LYS A 90 1.46 -3.77 0.57
C LYS A 90 1.72 -3.78 -0.94
N ALA A 91 2.09 -4.89 -1.55
CA ALA A 91 2.25 -4.96 -3.01
C ALA A 91 0.91 -4.71 -3.74
N VAL A 92 -0.20 -5.27 -3.25
CA VAL A 92 -1.54 -5.04 -3.81
C VAL A 92 -1.94 -3.56 -3.68
N VAL A 93 -1.77 -2.95 -2.51
CA VAL A 93 -2.07 -1.52 -2.26
C VAL A 93 -1.23 -0.62 -3.18
N ARG A 94 0.02 -0.99 -3.45
CA ARG A 94 0.90 -0.23 -4.34
C ARG A 94 0.60 -0.42 -5.82
N ALA A 95 0.10 -1.59 -6.22
CA ALA A 95 -0.23 -1.88 -7.62
C ALA A 95 -1.49 -1.17 -8.11
N GLN A 96 -2.53 -1.06 -7.27
CA GLN A 96 -3.81 -0.48 -7.68
C GLN A 96 -3.66 0.97 -8.20
N PRO A 97 -3.00 1.91 -7.50
CA PRO A 97 -2.81 3.28 -7.99
C PRO A 97 -1.98 3.37 -9.28
N LEU A 98 -1.06 2.43 -9.54
CA LEU A 98 -0.31 2.42 -10.81
C LEU A 98 -1.25 2.20 -11.99
N ILE A 99 -2.14 1.22 -11.87
CA ILE A 99 -3.11 0.90 -12.91
C ILE A 99 -4.11 2.04 -13.06
N CYS A 100 -4.62 2.60 -11.96
CA CYS A 100 -5.51 3.76 -12.01
C CYS A 100 -4.86 4.95 -12.73
N ASN A 101 -3.59 5.25 -12.47
CA ASN A 101 -2.86 6.32 -13.16
C ASN A 101 -2.69 6.03 -14.65
N LEU A 102 -2.28 4.81 -15.04
CA LEU A 102 -2.19 4.43 -16.45
C LEU A 102 -3.53 4.58 -17.18
N GLN A 103 -4.63 4.14 -16.56
CA GLN A 103 -5.97 4.19 -17.17
C GLN A 103 -6.59 5.60 -17.17
N SER A 104 -6.06 6.53 -16.36
CA SER A 104 -6.51 7.93 -16.31
C SER A 104 -5.57 8.89 -17.03
N GLY A 105 -4.67 8.37 -17.88
CA GLY A 105 -3.75 9.20 -18.66
C GLY A 105 -2.66 9.86 -17.84
N GLY A 106 -2.40 9.38 -16.62
CA GLY A 106 -1.35 9.88 -15.74
C GLY A 106 -1.84 10.46 -14.43
N GLY A 107 -3.12 10.81 -14.30
CA GLY A 107 -3.77 11.23 -13.05
C GLY A 107 -2.86 11.97 -12.06
N SER A 108 -2.68 11.36 -10.89
CA SER A 108 -1.85 11.92 -9.82
C SER A 108 -0.36 11.96 -10.14
N TRP A 109 0.14 11.20 -11.12
CA TRP A 109 1.52 11.39 -11.58
C TRP A 109 1.74 12.78 -12.18
N GLN A 110 0.75 13.33 -12.88
CA GLN A 110 0.82 14.70 -13.39
C GLN A 110 0.65 15.71 -12.26
N ASP A 111 -0.35 15.52 -11.39
CA ASP A 111 -0.64 16.44 -10.28
C ASP A 111 0.57 16.65 -9.35
N TYR A 112 1.33 15.59 -9.11
CA TYR A 112 2.51 15.60 -8.22
C TYR A 112 3.85 15.66 -8.96
N ASN A 113 3.87 15.89 -10.29
CA ASN A 113 5.09 15.87 -11.12
C ASN A 113 5.98 14.64 -10.85
N VAL A 114 5.35 13.48 -10.74
CA VAL A 114 6.03 12.24 -10.39
C VAL A 114 6.99 11.86 -11.50
N THR A 115 8.17 11.38 -11.13
CA THR A 115 9.19 10.87 -12.05
C THR A 115 9.17 9.36 -12.11
N ARG A 116 9.67 8.80 -13.21
CA ARG A 116 9.83 7.35 -13.36
C ARG A 116 10.69 6.74 -12.24
N THR A 117 11.71 7.46 -11.77
CA THR A 117 12.57 7.06 -10.65
C THR A 117 11.82 7.04 -9.32
N GLN A 118 10.91 7.99 -9.07
CA GLN A 118 10.04 7.96 -7.89
C GLN A 118 9.09 6.76 -7.90
N ILE A 119 8.58 6.35 -9.08
CA ILE A 119 7.77 5.14 -9.19
C ILE A 119 8.57 3.89 -8.79
N ASP A 120 9.81 3.74 -9.25
CA ASP A 120 10.65 2.60 -8.83
C ASP A 120 10.92 2.60 -7.33
N THR A 121 11.33 3.74 -6.79
CA THR A 121 11.81 3.85 -5.41
C THR A 121 10.68 3.82 -4.38
N ARG A 122 9.55 4.48 -4.65
CA ARG A 122 8.43 4.59 -3.71
C ARG A 122 7.42 3.45 -3.86
N VAL A 123 7.23 2.94 -5.07
CA VAL A 123 6.20 1.92 -5.37
C VAL A 123 6.84 0.58 -5.74
N GLY A 124 7.77 0.58 -6.68
CA GLY A 124 8.35 -0.62 -7.28
C GLY A 124 9.07 -1.54 -6.31
N VAL A 125 9.82 -0.99 -5.34
CA VAL A 125 10.50 -1.80 -4.31
C VAL A 125 9.51 -2.68 -3.53
N LYS A 126 8.40 -2.09 -3.07
CA LYS A 126 7.38 -2.80 -2.27
C LYS A 126 6.53 -3.73 -3.15
N ALA A 127 6.14 -3.29 -4.34
CA ALA A 127 5.39 -4.10 -5.28
C ALA A 127 6.14 -5.38 -5.70
N LYS A 128 7.43 -5.25 -6.07
CA LYS A 128 8.28 -6.40 -6.44
C LYS A 128 8.47 -7.38 -5.30
N ARG A 129 8.60 -6.88 -4.06
CA ARG A 129 8.82 -7.72 -2.87
C ARG A 129 7.63 -8.61 -2.56
N GLY A 130 6.40 -8.13 -2.71
CA GLY A 130 5.19 -8.89 -2.39
C GLY A 130 4.56 -9.62 -3.56
N ALA A 131 4.62 -9.07 -4.77
CA ALA A 131 3.99 -9.64 -5.97
C ALA A 131 4.78 -9.25 -7.25
N PRO A 132 5.88 -9.96 -7.57
CA PRO A 132 6.78 -9.58 -8.67
C PRO A 132 6.17 -9.73 -10.06
N ALA A 133 5.23 -10.66 -10.25
CA ALA A 133 4.58 -10.89 -11.54
C ALA A 133 3.71 -9.69 -12.00
N PRO A 134 2.81 -9.14 -11.16
CA PRO A 134 2.09 -7.90 -11.48
C PRO A 134 3.01 -6.73 -11.83
N TRP A 135 4.10 -6.53 -11.09
CA TRP A 135 5.05 -5.47 -11.42
C TRP A 135 5.67 -5.67 -12.81
N THR A 136 6.15 -6.88 -13.10
CA THR A 136 6.76 -7.23 -14.40
C THR A 136 5.79 -6.98 -15.56
N ALA A 137 4.50 -7.27 -15.36
CA ALA A 137 3.48 -7.04 -16.38
C ALA A 137 3.17 -5.54 -16.61
N LEU A 138 3.28 -4.71 -15.57
CA LEU A 138 2.98 -3.28 -15.65
C LEU A 138 4.17 -2.43 -16.10
N ALA A 139 5.40 -2.86 -15.81
CA ALA A 139 6.61 -2.07 -16.05
C ALA A 139 6.73 -1.52 -17.49
N PRO A 140 6.48 -2.30 -18.57
CA PRO A 140 6.56 -1.77 -19.93
C PRO A 140 5.55 -0.67 -20.23
N GLN A 141 4.34 -0.74 -19.65
CA GLN A 141 3.31 0.29 -19.82
C GLN A 141 3.67 1.56 -19.06
N ILE A 142 4.24 1.41 -17.86
CA ILE A 142 4.76 2.52 -17.07
C ILE A 142 5.89 3.21 -17.84
N ASP A 143 6.87 2.44 -18.34
CA ASP A 143 8.00 2.97 -19.12
C ASP A 143 7.52 3.72 -20.38
N ALA A 144 6.56 3.15 -21.10
CA ALA A 144 5.97 3.79 -22.28
C ALA A 144 5.25 5.09 -21.94
N TRP A 145 4.48 5.12 -20.84
CA TRP A 145 3.79 6.34 -20.41
C TRP A 145 4.79 7.45 -20.07
N PHE A 146 5.80 7.17 -19.24
CA PHE A 146 6.81 8.17 -18.89
C PHE A 146 7.61 8.61 -20.13
N GLY A 147 8.01 7.70 -21.02
CA GLY A 147 8.73 8.06 -22.25
C GLY A 147 7.96 8.97 -23.21
N ALA A 148 6.63 9.02 -23.12
CA ALA A 148 5.79 9.87 -23.94
C ALA A 148 5.33 11.18 -23.24
N ASN A 149 5.46 11.28 -21.92
CA ASN A 149 4.85 12.35 -21.11
C ASN A 149 5.84 13.06 -20.16
N THR A 150 7.14 12.74 -20.22
CA THR A 150 8.20 13.45 -19.46
C THR A 150 9.28 14.01 -20.36
#